data_AF-A0A7K7S6Z2-F1
#
_entry.id   AF-A0A7K7S6Z2-F1
#
_cell.length_a   1.000
_cell.length_b   1.000
_cell.length_c   1.000
_cell.angle_alpha   90.00
_cell.angle_beta   90.00
_cell.angle_gamma   90.00
#
_symmetry.space_group_name_H-M   'P 1'
#
loop_
_entity.id
_entity.type
_entity.pdbx_description
1 polymer ?
#
loop_
_entity_poly.entity_id
_entity_poly.type
_entity_poly.pdbx_seq_one_letter_code
_entity_poly.pdbx_strand_id
1 'polypeptide(L)' 'FPFLAGKPHAPLVFLLPPPPEEISSSLPTLSLTCLVRGFSPDSVDVQWKKNPGGSQESQNPRNSPQNL' A
#
# COMPACT_ATOMS: atom_id res chain seq x y z
N PHE A 1 -29.56 -24.56 2.89
CA PHE A 1 -29.54 -24.45 1.42
C PHE A 1 -28.11 -24.17 0.96
N PRO A 2 -27.30 -25.19 0.60
CA PRO A 2 -25.87 -25.03 0.30
C PRO A 2 -25.59 -24.97 -1.22
N PHE A 3 -26.45 -24.32 -1.99
CA PHE A 3 -26.28 -24.15 -3.43
C PHE A 3 -25.95 -22.68 -3.68
N LEU A 4 -24.93 -22.40 -4.50
CA LEU A 4 -24.38 -21.09 -4.92
C LEU A 4 -23.08 -20.61 -4.25
N ALA A 5 -22.23 -21.49 -3.69
CA ALA A 5 -20.82 -21.14 -3.62
C ALA A 5 -20.25 -21.19 -5.06
N GLY A 6 -20.22 -20.04 -5.73
CA GLY A 6 -19.55 -19.89 -7.02
C GLY A 6 -18.09 -20.35 -6.93
N LYS A 7 -17.46 -20.62 -8.09
CA LYS A 7 -16.05 -21.06 -8.14
C LYS A 7 -15.18 -20.11 -7.29
N PRO A 8 -14.24 -20.60 -6.47
CA PRO A 8 -13.35 -19.72 -5.72
C PRO A 8 -12.52 -18.84 -6.66
N HIS A 9 -12.49 -17.54 -6.38
CA HIS A 9 -11.72 -16.54 -7.11
C HIS A 9 -10.83 -15.78 -6.15
N ALA A 10 -9.55 -15.66 -6.51
CA ALA A 10 -8.59 -14.88 -5.73
C ALA A 10 -8.93 -13.38 -5.77
N PRO A 11 -8.69 -12.63 -4.68
CA PRO A 11 -8.92 -11.19 -4.66
C PRO A 11 -7.96 -10.43 -5.58
N LEU A 12 -8.50 -9.43 -6.25
CA LEU A 12 -7.73 -8.36 -6.82
C LEU A 12 -7.49 -7.32 -5.72
N VAL A 13 -6.21 -7.03 -5.46
CA VAL A 13 -5.79 -6.12 -4.39
C VAL A 13 -5.10 -4.91 -5.01
N PHE A 14 -5.58 -3.72 -4.67
CA PHE A 14 -4.99 -2.45 -5.10
C PHE A 14 -4.68 -1.60 -3.88
N LEU A 15 -3.45 -1.11 -3.78
CA LEU A 15 -3.05 -0.16 -2.76
C LEU A 15 -3.11 1.24 -3.36
N LEU A 16 -4.02 2.07 -2.84
CA LEU A 16 -4.17 3.45 -3.28
C LEU A 16 -3.31 4.36 -2.38
N PRO A 17 -2.56 5.31 -2.97
CA PRO A 17 -1.76 6.26 -2.21
C PRO A 17 -2.67 7.24 -1.44
N PRO A 18 -2.10 8.00 -0.50
CA PRO A 18 -2.80 9.13 0.10
C PRO A 18 -3.22 10.12 -0.99
N PRO A 19 -4.35 10.82 -0.80
CA PRO A 19 -4.75 11.87 -1.74
C PRO A 19 -3.66 12.94 -1.81
N PRO A 20 -3.41 13.50 -3.01
CA PRO A 20 -2.35 14.48 -3.22
C PRO A 20 -2.54 15.74 -2.36
N GLU A 21 -3.77 16.06 -1.96
CA GLU A 21 -4.09 17.17 -1.06
C GLU A 21 -3.51 16.94 0.35
N GLU A 22 -3.59 15.71 0.88
CA GLU A 22 -3.03 15.37 2.20
C GLU A 22 -1.50 15.51 2.20
N ILE A 23 -0.87 15.11 1.08
CA ILE A 23 0.56 15.17 0.88
C ILE A 23 1.01 16.63 0.71
N SER A 24 0.30 17.38 -0.15
CA SER A 24 0.63 18.77 -0.50
C SER A 24 0.40 19.72 0.68
N SER A 25 -0.60 19.45 1.52
CA SER A 25 -0.84 20.18 2.77
C SER A 25 0.06 19.72 3.92
N SER A 26 0.98 18.78 3.68
CA SER A 26 1.93 18.24 4.67
C SER A 26 1.22 17.82 5.96
N LEU A 27 0.14 17.05 5.82
CA LEU A 27 -0.60 16.59 6.99
C LEU A 27 0.26 15.65 7.83
N PRO A 28 0.14 15.72 9.18
CA PRO A 28 0.92 14.87 10.09
C PRO A 28 0.49 13.40 10.02
N THR A 29 -0.63 13.09 9.37
CA THR A 29 -1.17 11.75 9.17
C THR A 29 -1.66 11.64 7.75
N LEU A 30 -1.33 10.52 7.10
CA LEU A 30 -1.71 10.22 5.74
C LEU A 30 -2.60 8.98 5.71
N SER A 31 -3.58 8.96 4.82
CA SER A 31 -4.45 7.82 4.59
C SER A 31 -3.85 6.86 3.56
N LEU A 32 -3.93 5.55 3.81
CA LEU A 32 -3.66 4.50 2.82
C LEU A 32 -4.91 3.66 2.66
N THR A 33 -5.33 3.43 1.41
CA THR A 33 -6.55 2.66 1.14
C THR A 33 -6.21 1.34 0.46
N CYS A 34 -6.67 0.22 1.02
CA CYS A 34 -6.58 -1.10 0.41
C CYS A 34 -7.93 -1.46 -0.21
N LEU A 35 -7.99 -1.56 -1.55
CA LEU A 35 -9.17 -1.97 -2.29
C LEU A 35 -9.07 -3.45 -2.66
N VAL A 36 -9.96 -4.27 -2.10
CA VAL A 36 -10.05 -5.72 -2.34
C VAL A 36 -11.35 -6.02 -3.08
N ARG A 37 -11.27 -6.62 -4.28
CA ARG A 37 -12.47 -6.91 -5.10
C ARG A 37 -12.35 -8.19 -5.92
N GLY A 38 -13.49 -8.71 -6.37
CA GLY A 38 -13.54 -9.84 -7.31
C GLY A 38 -13.17 -11.19 -6.70
N PHE A 39 -13.38 -11.37 -5.39
CA PHE A 39 -13.09 -12.61 -4.68
C PHE A 39 -14.35 -13.36 -4.26
N SER A 40 -14.20 -14.67 -4.06
CA SER A 40 -15.22 -15.57 -3.51
C SER A 40 -14.55 -16.70 -2.73
N PRO A 41 -15.10 -17.10 -1.56
CA PRO A 41 -16.25 -16.53 -0.84
C PRO A 41 -15.97 -15.11 -0.31
N ASP A 42 -17.00 -14.43 0.18
CA ASP A 42 -17.02 -13.01 0.59
C ASP A 42 -16.25 -12.67 1.88
N SER A 43 -15.59 -13.65 2.49
CA SER A 43 -14.82 -13.48 3.73
C SER A 43 -13.34 -13.24 3.43
N VAL A 44 -12.79 -12.12 3.91
CA VAL A 44 -11.36 -11.76 3.78
C VAL A 44 -10.84 -11.10 5.06
N ASP A 45 -9.57 -11.36 5.38
CA ASP A 45 -8.83 -10.69 6.47
C ASP A 45 -7.71 -9.82 5.88
N VAL A 46 -7.58 -8.58 6.36
CA VAL A 46 -6.62 -7.60 5.83
C VAL A 46 -5.74 -7.08 6.96
N GLN A 47 -4.43 -7.31 6.85
CA GLN A 47 -3.46 -6.88 7.86
C GLN A 47 -2.43 -5.91 7.27
N TRP A 48 -2.20 -4.79 7.96
CA TRP A 48 -1.13 -3.84 7.64
C TRP A 48 0.14 -4.16 8.41
N LYS A 49 1.28 -4.08 7.74
CA LYS A 49 2.61 -4.24 8.34
C LYS A 49 3.50 -3.09 7.90
N LYS A 50 4.21 -2.48 8.85
CA LYS A 50 5.23 -1.47 8.56
C LYS A 50 6.58 -2.17 8.41
N ASN A 51 7.29 -1.90 7.32
CA ASN A 51 8.65 -2.38 7.18
C ASN A 51 9.55 -1.70 8.23
N PRO A 52 10.33 -2.47 9.01
CA PRO A 52 11.17 -1.91 10.07
C PRO A 52 12.31 -1.03 9.54
N GLY A 53 12.67 -1.13 8.25
CA GLY A 53 13.73 -0.33 7.61
C GLY A 53 13.27 1.00 7.00
N GLY A 54 12.04 1.46 7.26
CA GLY A 54 11.44 2.62 6.58
C GLY A 54 11.55 3.96 7.33
N SER A 55 12.65 4.21 8.05
CA SER A 55 12.98 5.57 8.49
C SER A 55 13.83 6.23 7.41
N GLN A 56 13.34 7.36 6.89
CA GLN A 56 13.96 8.23 5.89
C GLN A 56 15.50 8.19 5.89
N GLU A 57 16.10 7.50 4.92
CA GLU A 57 17.43 7.88 4.48
C GLU A 57 17.26 8.79 3.28
N SER A 58 17.19 10.09 3.57
CA SER A 58 17.48 11.11 2.56
C SER A 58 18.95 10.95 2.18
N GLN A 59 19.26 9.97 1.35
CA GLN A 59 20.54 9.88 0.66
C GLN A 59 20.62 11.06 -0.30
N ASN A 60 21.06 12.20 0.23
CA ASN A 60 21.59 13.29 -0.56
C ASN A 60 22.68 12.69 -1.47
N PRO A 61 22.59 12.79 -2.81
CA PRO A 61 23.70 12.40 -3.67
C PRO A 61 24.83 13.42 -3.49
N ARG A 62 25.64 13.23 -2.45
CA ARG A 62 26.88 13.94 -2.25
C ARG A 62 28.04 13.02 -2.59
N ASN A 63 28.48 13.05 -3.84
CA ASN A 63 29.91 13.16 -4.12
C ASN A 63 30.18 13.94 -5.41
N SER A 64 30.88 15.06 -5.21
CA SER A 64 31.62 15.82 -6.21
C SER A 64 32.77 14.98 -6.78
N PRO A 65 33.38 15.33 -7.93
CA PRO A 65 34.32 14.46 -8.60
C PRO A 65 35.63 14.40 -7.81
N GLN A 66 36.10 13.18 -7.57
CA GLN A 66 37.45 12.91 -7.11
C GLN A 66 38.01 11.86 -8.07
N ASN A 67 38.80 12.28 -9.05
CA ASN A 67 39.97 11.52 -9.47
C ASN A 67 41.00 12.45 -10.10
N LEU A 68 42.24 12.20 -9.68
CA LEU A 68 43.49 12.78 -10.13
C LEU A 68 43.75 12.45 -11.60
#